data_AF-A0AAV7AKH4-F1
#
_entry.id   AF-A0AAV7AKH4-F1
#
_cell.length_a   1.000
_cell.length_b   1.000
_cell.length_c   1.000
_cell.angle_alpha   90.00
_cell.angle_beta   90.00
_cell.angle_gamma   90.00
#
_symmetry.space_group_name_H-M   'P 1'
#
loop_
_entity.id
_entity.type
_entity.pdbx_description
1 polymer ?
#
loop_
_entity_poly.entity_id
_entity_poly.type
_entity_poly.pdbx_seq_one_letter_code
_entity_poly.pdbx_strand_id
1 'polypeptide(L)'
;MGLGSPLVFPIVTTGVLTPPRLASCLWEQVESMVKTTLNIYNRIDFLINNGGGQFPSPSEEISAKGWNAVVETNLTGTFYCCKAVYNAWMKEHGGAIVNIIADMWKGFPGMAHTGAARAAVDNLTKSLAIEWAHTGVRINSVCPVSMGDLCVDTTGCYRTLSRG
;
A
#
# COMPACT_ATOMS: atom_id res chain seq x y z
N MET A 1 -7.03 -22.60 33.02
CA MET A 1 -6.31 -23.24 31.91
C MET A 1 -7.28 -23.39 30.75
N GLY A 2 -6.97 -22.80 29.59
CA GLY A 2 -7.70 -22.95 28.30
C GLY A 2 -9.08 -22.28 28.28
N LEU A 3 -9.46 -21.42 27.34
CA LEU A 3 -9.06 -21.29 25.95
C LEU A 3 -8.97 -19.79 25.62
N GLY A 4 -7.80 -19.33 25.21
CA GLY A 4 -7.62 -17.99 24.67
C GLY A 4 -8.29 -17.91 23.30
N SER A 5 -9.46 -17.28 23.26
CA SER A 5 -10.13 -16.87 22.04
C SER A 5 -9.12 -16.08 21.19
N PRO A 6 -8.90 -16.41 19.90
CA PRO A 6 -8.11 -15.57 19.03
C PRO A 6 -8.91 -14.28 18.80
N LEU A 7 -8.63 -13.27 19.61
CA LEU A 7 -9.14 -11.92 19.40
C LEU A 7 -8.52 -11.42 18.10
N VAL A 8 -9.30 -11.52 17.02
CA VAL A 8 -9.06 -10.86 15.74
C VAL A 8 -9.16 -9.35 16.01
N PHE A 9 -8.02 -8.75 16.35
CA PHE A 9 -7.84 -7.32 16.58
C PHE A 9 -7.70 -6.56 15.24
N PRO A 10 -8.08 -5.27 15.20
CA PRO A 10 -8.59 -4.61 14.01
C PRO A 10 -7.53 -4.51 12.92
N ILE A 11 -7.91 -5.00 11.75
CA ILE A 11 -7.30 -4.62 10.49
C ILE A 11 -7.35 -3.09 10.44
N VAL A 12 -6.19 -2.43 10.38
CA VAL A 12 -6.12 -1.02 9.97
C VAL A 12 -6.47 -0.99 8.48
N THR A 13 -7.76 -1.08 8.18
CA THR A 13 -8.30 -0.81 6.85
C THR A 13 -8.36 0.70 6.74
N THR A 14 -7.28 1.33 6.29
CA THR A 14 -7.35 2.71 5.81
C THR A 14 -8.07 2.69 4.47
N GLY A 15 -9.39 2.63 4.53
CA GLY A 15 -10.21 3.27 3.51
C GLY A 15 -9.80 4.74 3.50
N VAL A 16 -9.39 5.24 2.33
CA VAL A 16 -9.01 6.64 2.14
C VAL A 16 -10.15 7.51 2.64
N LEU A 17 -9.99 8.13 3.80
CA LEU A 17 -10.66 9.39 4.07
C LEU A 17 -10.02 10.38 3.11
N THR A 18 -10.62 10.61 1.94
CA THR A 18 -10.31 11.82 1.18
C THR A 18 -10.79 12.98 2.05
N PRO A 19 -9.89 13.81 2.63
CA PRO A 19 -10.34 14.91 3.46
C PRO A 19 -11.05 15.94 2.57
N PRO A 20 -12.09 16.62 3.08
CA PRO A 20 -12.55 17.84 2.46
C PRO A 20 -11.43 18.88 2.56
N ARG A 21 -10.70 19.07 1.45
CA ARG A 21 -9.93 20.26 1.02
C ARG A 21 -9.49 21.24 2.14
N LEU A 22 -8.88 20.75 3.22
CA LEU A 22 -8.26 21.54 4.29
C LEU A 22 -6.75 21.37 4.16
N ALA A 23 -6.04 22.49 4.10
CA ALA A 23 -4.63 22.67 3.73
C ALA A 23 -3.57 22.00 4.65
N SER A 24 -3.89 20.86 5.27
CA SER A 24 -2.90 20.01 5.96
C SER A 24 -2.18 19.12 4.95
N CYS A 25 -0.86 19.04 5.07
CA CYS A 25 -0.05 18.20 4.19
C CYS A 25 -0.41 16.73 4.39
N LEU A 26 -0.40 15.92 3.32
CA LEU A 26 -0.69 14.47 3.37
C LEU A 26 0.12 13.77 4.48
N TRP A 27 1.35 14.23 4.73
CA TRP A 27 2.22 13.73 5.79
C TRP A 27 1.63 13.94 7.20
N GLU A 28 1.14 15.14 7.51
CA GLU A 28 0.61 15.49 8.84
C GLU A 28 -0.64 14.66 9.17
N GLN A 29 -1.47 14.39 8.15
CA GLN A 29 -2.66 13.56 8.31
C GLN A 29 -2.29 12.11 8.67
N VAL A 30 -1.28 11.55 8.00
CA VAL A 30 -0.76 10.21 8.29
C VAL A 30 -0.18 10.14 9.70
N GLU A 31 0.64 11.12 10.10
CA GLU A 31 1.19 11.17 11.47
C GLU A 31 0.11 11.25 12.53
N SER A 32 -0.90 12.11 12.33
CA SER A 32 -2.04 12.25 13.24
C SER A 32 -2.82 10.94 13.39
N MET A 33 -3.05 10.23 12.28
CA MET A 33 -3.73 8.93 12.27
C MET A 33 -2.93 7.86 13.03
N VAL A 34 -1.62 7.77 12.80
CA VAL A 34 -0.74 6.81 13.49
C VAL A 34 -0.71 7.12 15.00
N LYS A 35 -0.56 8.39 15.37
CA LYS A 35 -0.57 8.82 16.77
C LYS A 35 -1.90 8.48 17.45
N THR A 36 -3.02 8.76 16.80
CA THR A 36 -4.36 8.42 17.33
C THR A 36 -4.51 6.91 17.53
N THR A 37 -4.06 6.11 16.57
CA THR A 37 -4.10 4.65 16.65
C THR A 37 -3.27 4.14 17.84
N LEU A 38 -2.04 4.64 18.00
CA LEU A 38 -1.20 4.29 19.15
C LEU A 38 -1.80 4.74 20.48
N ASN A 39 -2.45 5.89 20.55
CA ASN A 39 -3.10 6.35 21.78
C ASN A 39 -4.28 5.46 22.20
N ILE A 40 -5.00 4.87 21.24
CA ILE A 40 -6.18 4.04 21.51
C ILE A 40 -5.78 2.60 21.81
N TYR A 41 -4.83 2.05 21.04
CA TYR A 41 -4.52 0.62 21.02
C TYR A 41 -3.15 0.27 21.61
N ASN A 42 -2.28 1.27 21.84
CA ASN A 42 -0.92 1.13 22.37
C ASN A 42 0.03 0.24 21.54
N ARG A 43 -0.36 -0.16 20.32
CA ARG A 43 0.43 -1.01 19.42
C ARG A 43 -0.06 -0.92 17.97
N ILE A 44 0.82 -1.23 17.01
CA ILE A 44 0.46 -1.40 15.59
C ILE A 44 1.26 -2.56 14.99
N ASP A 45 0.67 -3.76 14.95
CA ASP A 45 1.35 -4.95 14.41
C ASP A 45 1.21 -5.11 12.90
N PHE A 46 0.12 -4.56 12.34
CA PHE A 46 -0.26 -4.74 10.95
C PHE A 46 -0.64 -3.42 10.30
N LEU A 47 -0.17 -3.22 9.06
CA LEU A 47 -0.60 -2.12 8.20
C LEU A 47 -1.05 -2.71 6.86
N ILE A 48 -2.24 -2.34 6.39
CA ILE A 48 -2.71 -2.66 5.05
C ILE A 48 -2.91 -1.37 4.27
N ASN A 49 -2.03 -1.12 3.29
CA ASN A 49 -2.18 -0.01 2.37
C ASN A 49 -3.10 -0.42 1.22
N ASN A 50 -4.40 -0.21 1.43
CA ASN A 50 -5.44 -0.39 0.41
C ASN A 50 -5.90 0.94 -0.20
N GLY A 51 -5.41 2.06 0.32
CA GLY A 51 -5.84 3.37 -0.13
C GLY A 51 -5.38 3.68 -1.56
N GLY A 52 -6.29 4.22 -2.38
CA GLY A 52 -5.93 4.72 -3.70
C GLY A 52 -7.10 5.20 -4.54
N GLY A 53 -6.77 5.88 -5.63
CA GLY A 53 -7.72 6.36 -6.63
C GLY A 53 -7.19 6.10 -8.04
N GLN A 54 -8.11 5.89 -8.98
CA GLN A 54 -7.81 5.76 -10.39
C GLN A 54 -9.01 6.23 -11.20
N PHE A 55 -8.74 6.72 -12.41
CA PHE A 55 -9.78 7.09 -13.36
C PHE A 55 -9.33 6.72 -14.78
N PRO A 56 -10.25 6.20 -15.62
CA PRO A 56 -9.95 5.94 -17.03
C PRO A 56 -9.75 7.26 -17.79
N SER A 57 -8.65 7.35 -18.51
CA SER A 57 -8.32 8.46 -19.41
C SER A 57 -7.22 8.01 -20.39
N PRO A 58 -7.36 8.28 -21.70
CA PRO A 58 -6.26 8.12 -22.66
C PRO A 58 -5.01 8.86 -22.16
N SER A 59 -3.83 8.27 -22.36
CA SER A 59 -2.59 8.79 -21.78
C SER A 59 -2.30 10.24 -22.19
N GLU A 60 -2.67 10.60 -23.43
CA GLU A 60 -2.56 11.92 -24.02
C GLU A 60 -3.52 12.97 -23.42
N GLU A 61 -4.58 12.53 -22.74
CA GLU A 61 -5.58 13.39 -22.10
C GLU A 61 -5.37 13.53 -20.58
N ILE A 62 -4.45 12.76 -19.99
CA ILE A 62 -4.16 12.85 -18.56
C ILE A 62 -3.53 14.20 -18.25
N SER A 63 -4.31 15.08 -17.61
CA SER A 63 -3.78 16.35 -17.09
C SER A 63 -2.69 16.11 -16.03
N ALA A 64 -1.73 17.02 -15.92
CA ALA A 64 -0.70 16.98 -14.88
C ALA A 64 -1.30 16.90 -13.46
N LYS A 65 -2.43 17.58 -13.23
CA LYS A 65 -3.17 17.50 -11.96
C LYS A 65 -3.72 16.11 -11.70
N GLY A 66 -4.33 15.48 -12.71
CA GLY A 66 -4.86 14.13 -12.61
C GLY A 66 -3.75 13.10 -12.37
N TRP A 67 -2.63 13.22 -13.08
CA TRP A 67 -1.43 12.41 -12.85
C TRP A 67 -0.94 12.53 -11.41
N ASN A 68 -0.70 13.77 -10.94
CA ASN A 68 -0.18 14.03 -9.61
C ASN A 68 -1.13 13.53 -8.52
N ALA A 69 -2.45 13.68 -8.68
CA ALA A 69 -3.42 13.18 -7.72
C ALA A 69 -3.33 11.65 -7.55
N VAL A 70 -3.19 10.90 -8.65
CA VAL A 70 -3.05 9.43 -8.61
C VAL A 70 -1.72 9.02 -8.01
N VAL A 71 -0.61 9.67 -8.39
CA VAL A 71 0.72 9.37 -7.83
C VAL A 71 0.77 9.69 -6.34
N GLU A 72 0.27 10.85 -5.94
CA GLU A 72 0.25 11.28 -4.54
C GLU A 72 -0.58 10.33 -3.67
N THR A 73 -1.76 9.92 -4.14
CA THR A 73 -2.63 9.02 -3.37
C THR A 73 -2.09 7.59 -3.34
N ASN A 74 -1.73 7.01 -4.49
CA ASN A 74 -1.37 5.59 -4.59
C ASN A 74 0.07 5.31 -4.13
N LEU A 75 1.03 6.17 -4.49
CA LEU A 75 2.45 5.96 -4.21
C LEU A 75 2.88 6.72 -2.96
N THR A 76 2.74 8.04 -2.96
CA THR A 76 3.23 8.88 -1.87
C THR A 76 2.53 8.55 -0.55
N GLY A 77 1.20 8.41 -0.58
CA GLY A 77 0.41 7.99 0.58
C GLY A 77 0.87 6.65 1.15
N THR A 78 1.07 5.64 0.29
CA THR A 78 1.57 4.32 0.70
C THR A 78 2.93 4.41 1.38
N PHE A 79 3.87 5.17 0.81
CA PHE A 79 5.19 5.37 1.40
C PHE A 79 5.10 6.08 2.77
N TYR A 80 4.28 7.12 2.87
CA TYR A 80 4.11 7.86 4.12
C TYR A 80 3.54 6.99 5.23
N CYS A 81 2.51 6.19 4.94
CA CYS A 81 1.96 5.23 5.91
C CYS A 81 3.02 4.22 6.37
N CYS A 82 3.78 3.63 5.44
CA CYS A 82 4.86 2.70 5.78
C CYS A 82 5.90 3.36 6.70
N LYS A 83 6.40 4.54 6.31
CA LYS A 83 7.41 5.30 7.07
C LYS A 83 6.91 5.68 8.46
N ALA A 84 5.69 6.18 8.57
CA ALA A 84 5.13 6.65 9.83
C ALA A 84 4.94 5.49 10.83
N VAL A 85 4.33 4.39 10.40
CA VAL A 85 4.12 3.21 11.25
C VAL A 85 5.45 2.55 11.64
N TYR A 86 6.40 2.48 10.71
CA TYR A 86 7.73 1.96 11.00
C TYR A 86 8.43 2.75 12.10
N ASN A 87 8.53 4.07 11.93
CA ASN A 87 9.23 4.92 12.89
C ASN A 87 8.52 5.01 14.24
N ALA A 88 7.19 4.97 14.27
CA ALA A 88 6.43 5.14 15.50
C ALA A 88 6.33 3.86 16.34
N TRP A 89 6.44 2.67 15.74
CA TRP A 89 6.24 1.40 16.45
C TRP A 89 7.11 0.26 15.93
N MET A 90 7.03 -0.07 14.63
CA MET A 90 7.56 -1.35 14.14
C MET A 90 9.09 -1.44 14.14
N LYS A 91 9.81 -0.32 14.14
CA LYS A 91 11.28 -0.30 14.24
C LYS A 91 11.79 -1.03 15.50
N GLU A 92 11.05 -0.95 16.60
CA GLU A 92 11.43 -1.56 17.88
C GLU A 92 10.70 -2.89 18.14
N HIS A 93 9.52 -3.09 17.54
CA HIS A 93 8.62 -4.19 17.88
C HIS A 93 8.41 -5.22 16.75
N GLY A 94 8.92 -4.95 15.55
CA GLY A 94 8.59 -5.72 14.35
C GLY A 94 7.15 -5.47 13.88
N GLY A 95 6.72 -6.22 12.86
CA GLY A 95 5.37 -6.11 12.31
C GLY A 95 5.22 -6.68 10.90
N ALA A 96 4.04 -6.50 10.31
CA ALA A 96 3.81 -6.86 8.92
C ALA A 96 3.02 -5.79 8.15
N ILE A 97 3.46 -5.49 6.94
CA ILE A 97 2.85 -4.52 6.04
C ILE A 97 2.42 -5.24 4.76
N VAL A 98 1.20 -4.98 4.31
CA VAL A 98 0.66 -5.46 3.04
C VAL A 98 0.28 -4.26 2.18
N ASN A 99 0.88 -4.16 1.00
CA ASN A 99 0.58 -3.12 0.01
C ASN A 99 -0.29 -3.69 -1.10
N ILE A 100 -1.49 -3.15 -1.27
CA ILE A 100 -2.39 -3.59 -2.34
C ILE A 100 -1.98 -2.90 -3.64
N ILE A 101 -1.68 -3.71 -4.65
CA ILE A 101 -1.35 -3.27 -6.01
C ILE A 101 -2.46 -3.70 -6.98
N ALA A 102 -2.26 -3.48 -8.28
CA ALA A 102 -3.12 -3.96 -9.35
C ALA A 102 -2.29 -4.72 -10.37
N ASP A 103 -2.90 -5.49 -11.28
CA ASP A 103 -2.16 -6.21 -12.32
C ASP A 103 -1.62 -5.21 -13.36
N MET A 104 -0.38 -4.77 -13.15
CA MET A 104 0.32 -3.76 -13.96
C MET A 104 1.47 -4.35 -14.78
N TRP A 105 1.69 -5.66 -14.73
CA TRP A 105 2.87 -6.31 -15.30
C TRP A 105 2.93 -6.21 -16.83
N LYS A 106 1.77 -6.08 -17.48
CA LYS A 106 1.63 -5.89 -18.94
C LYS A 106 1.36 -4.44 -19.33
N GLY A 107 1.59 -3.50 -18.41
CA GLY A 107 1.15 -2.13 -18.55
C GLY A 107 -0.35 -1.97 -18.25
N PHE A 108 -0.82 -0.73 -18.28
CA PHE A 108 -2.17 -0.39 -17.86
C PHE A 108 -2.81 0.63 -18.82
N PRO A 109 -3.14 0.21 -20.06
CA PRO A 109 -3.70 1.10 -21.08
C PRO A 109 -4.98 1.78 -20.60
N GLY A 110 -5.11 3.09 -20.87
CA GLY A 110 -6.24 3.89 -20.41
C GLY A 110 -6.19 4.29 -18.92
N MET A 111 -5.20 3.82 -18.14
CA MET A 111 -4.89 4.37 -16.81
C MET A 111 -3.38 4.30 -16.54
N ALA A 112 -2.57 4.89 -17.43
CA ALA A 112 -1.11 4.83 -17.35
C ALA A 112 -0.55 5.34 -16.00
N HIS A 113 -1.19 6.36 -15.41
CA HIS A 113 -0.86 6.89 -14.08
C HIS A 113 -0.94 5.81 -12.98
N THR A 114 -1.92 4.92 -13.07
CA THR A 114 -2.21 3.86 -12.10
C THR A 114 -1.19 2.75 -12.27
N GLY A 115 -0.97 2.30 -13.51
CA GLY A 115 0.06 1.30 -13.79
C GLY A 115 1.43 1.73 -13.29
N ALA A 116 1.83 2.98 -13.55
CA ALA A 116 3.08 3.55 -13.07
C ALA A 116 3.15 3.59 -11.54
N ALA A 117 2.10 4.11 -10.88
CA ALA A 117 2.08 4.21 -9.42
C ALA A 117 2.10 2.83 -8.73
N ARG A 118 1.35 1.83 -9.23
CA ARG A 118 1.33 0.48 -8.66
C ARG A 118 2.63 -0.28 -8.90
N ALA A 119 3.26 -0.09 -10.06
CA ALA A 119 4.62 -0.62 -10.32
C ALA A 119 5.65 -0.01 -9.35
N ALA A 120 5.54 1.30 -9.08
CA ALA A 120 6.39 1.95 -8.09
C ALA A 120 6.15 1.41 -6.67
N VAL A 121 4.90 1.14 -6.27
CA VAL A 121 4.59 0.52 -4.97
C VAL A 121 5.16 -0.91 -4.87
N ASP A 122 5.11 -1.70 -5.93
CA ASP A 122 5.73 -3.03 -5.93
C ASP A 122 7.25 -2.97 -5.75
N ASN A 123 7.92 -2.06 -6.47
CA ASN A 123 9.35 -1.86 -6.29
C ASN A 123 9.70 -1.32 -4.89
N LEU A 124 8.93 -0.33 -4.41
CA LEU A 124 9.05 0.22 -3.06
C LEU A 124 8.95 -0.89 -1.99
N THR A 125 7.98 -1.78 -2.13
CA THR A 125 7.77 -2.90 -1.21
C THR A 125 9.03 -3.75 -1.09
N LYS A 126 9.67 -4.08 -2.21
CA LYS A 126 10.91 -4.89 -2.23
C LYS A 126 12.06 -4.17 -1.53
N SER A 127 12.24 -2.87 -1.80
CA SER A 127 13.29 -2.06 -1.15
C SER A 127 13.08 -2.00 0.36
N LEU A 128 11.88 -1.64 0.81
CA LEU A 128 11.57 -1.53 2.24
C LEU A 128 11.66 -2.88 2.97
N ALA A 129 11.27 -3.98 2.31
CA ALA A 129 11.39 -5.32 2.87
C ALA A 129 12.85 -5.66 3.20
N ILE A 130 13.79 -5.33 2.30
CA ILE A 130 15.22 -5.57 2.52
C ILE A 130 15.76 -4.63 3.61
N GLU A 131 15.41 -3.34 3.54
CA GLU A 131 15.89 -2.33 4.49
C GLU A 131 15.45 -2.62 5.93
N TRP A 132 14.21 -3.07 6.14
CA TRP A 132 13.62 -3.22 7.48
C TRP A 132 13.54 -4.67 7.97
N ALA A 133 14.04 -5.63 7.19
CA ALA A 133 14.09 -7.04 7.60
C ALA A 133 14.82 -7.24 8.94
N HIS A 134 15.89 -6.46 9.18
CA HIS A 134 16.71 -6.57 10.39
C HIS A 134 15.95 -6.20 11.69
N THR A 135 14.84 -5.46 11.59
CA THR A 135 14.01 -5.11 12.75
C THR A 135 12.82 -6.05 12.94
N GLY A 136 12.76 -7.17 12.20
CA GLY A 136 11.64 -8.11 12.27
C GLY A 136 10.37 -7.66 11.54
N VAL A 137 10.47 -6.67 10.64
CA VAL A 137 9.35 -6.20 9.81
C VAL A 137 9.31 -6.99 8.50
N ARG A 138 8.11 -7.45 8.13
CA ARG A 138 7.85 -8.12 6.85
C ARG A 138 6.95 -7.26 5.97
N ILE A 139 7.29 -7.09 4.71
CA ILE A 139 6.51 -6.24 3.79
C ILE A 139 6.27 -7.03 2.50
N ASN A 140 5.02 -7.10 2.06
CA ASN A 140 4.65 -7.78 0.82
C ASN A 140 3.66 -6.93 0.02
N SER A 141 3.72 -7.05 -1.31
CA SER A 141 2.72 -6.51 -2.23
C SER A 141 1.76 -7.62 -2.63
N VAL A 142 0.47 -7.32 -2.72
CA VAL A 142 -0.56 -8.27 -3.15
C VAL A 142 -1.38 -7.65 -4.26
N CYS A 143 -1.52 -8.38 -5.35
CA CYS A 143 -2.40 -8.04 -6.46
C CYS A 143 -3.71 -8.83 -6.33
N PRO A 144 -4.84 -8.20 -6.01
CA PRO A 144 -6.14 -8.85 -6.10
C PRO A 144 -6.51 -9.01 -7.58
N VAL A 145 -6.77 -10.26 -7.99
CA VAL A 145 -7.30 -10.55 -9.33
C VAL A 145 -8.83 -10.60 -9.28
N SER A 146 -9.47 -10.10 -10.34
CA SER A 146 -10.89 -10.34 -10.59
C SER A 146 -11.10 -11.84 -10.78
N MET A 147 -12.24 -12.38 -10.33
CA MET A 147 -12.64 -13.80 -10.46
C MET A 147 -12.72 -14.33 -11.91
N GLY A 148 -12.34 -13.54 -12.92
CA GLY A 148 -12.15 -13.96 -14.31
C GLY A 148 -10.69 -14.18 -14.74
N ASP A 149 -9.71 -13.65 -13.99
CA ASP A 149 -8.28 -13.67 -14.32
C ASP A 149 -7.48 -14.50 -13.30
N LEU A 150 -7.94 -15.72 -13.02
CA LEU A 150 -7.21 -16.70 -12.22
C LEU A 150 -5.94 -17.18 -12.96
N CYS A 151 -4.92 -16.33 -13.02
CA CYS A 151 -3.53 -16.78 -13.01
C CYS A 151 -3.05 -16.65 -11.57
N VAL A 152 -3.30 -17.70 -10.79
CA VAL A 152 -2.69 -17.88 -9.47
C VAL A 152 -1.19 -18.04 -9.70
N ASP A 153 -0.38 -17.07 -9.30
CA ASP A 153 1.06 -17.29 -9.19
C ASP A 153 1.51 -17.09 -7.73
N THR A 154 1.36 -18.17 -6.96
CA THR A 154 1.64 -18.23 -5.52
C THR A 154 3.10 -18.51 -5.16
N THR A 155 4.07 -18.40 -6.07
CA THR A 155 5.45 -18.72 -5.67
C THR A 155 6.52 -17.92 -6.41
N GLY A 156 7.22 -17.09 -5.64
CA GLY A 156 8.53 -16.48 -5.87
C GLY A 156 9.17 -16.60 -7.26
N CYS A 157 9.40 -15.43 -7.88
CA CYS A 157 10.43 -15.20 -8.88
C CYS A 157 10.50 -16.25 -10.01
N TYR A 158 9.69 -16.15 -11.06
CA TYR A 158 10.14 -16.52 -12.41
C TYR A 158 9.44 -15.70 -13.49
N ARG A 159 10.26 -14.86 -14.12
CA ARG A 159 10.07 -14.27 -15.44
C ARG A 159 9.65 -15.37 -16.42
N THR A 160 8.45 -15.27 -16.98
CA THR A 160 8.06 -16.09 -18.14
C THR A 160 7.56 -15.19 -19.26
N LEU A 161 8.46 -14.96 -20.21
CA LEU A 161 8.13 -14.57 -21.58
C LEU A 161 7.10 -15.55 -22.12
N SER A 162 5.97 -15.05 -22.61
CA SER A 162 5.21 -15.76 -23.64
C SER A 162 4.49 -14.78 -24.56
N ARG A 163 5.13 -14.59 -25.72
CA ARG A 163 4.58 -14.52 -27.08
C ARG A 163 3.30 -13.69 -27.29
N GLY A 164 3.50 -12.58 -28.00
CA GLY A 164 2.53 -11.79 -28.74
C GLY A 164 3.28 -10.66 -29.42
#